data_AF-A0A0C9YJG3-F1
#
_entry.id   AF-A0A0C9YJG3-F1
#
_cell.length_a   1.000
_cell.length_b   1.000
_cell.length_c   1.000
_cell.angle_alpha   90.00
_cell.angle_beta   90.00
_cell.angle_gamma   90.00
#
_symmetry.space_group_name_H-M   'P 1'
#
loop_
_entity.id
_entity.type
_entity.pdbx_description
1 polymer ?
#
loop_
_entity_poly.entity_id
_entity_poly.type
_entity_poly.pdbx_seq_one_letter_code
_entity_poly.pdbx_strand_id
1 'polypeptide(L)' 'MFSNLCTVQADTSRVSKTLSPRRGFAGMQFYRQQFSIVLKFGLTELEAQIGWVEEGEEQRGPAAVVFDHVVEAV' A
#
# COMPACT_ATOMS: atom_id res chain seq x y z
N MET A 1 24.84 0.59 -0.86
CA MET A 1 23.95 -0.30 -0.07
C MET A 1 22.73 0.51 0.28
N PHE A 2 21.52 -0.02 0.09
CA PHE A 2 20.27 0.66 0.47
C PHE A 2 19.85 0.21 1.87
N SER A 3 19.29 1.12 2.67
CA SER A 3 18.71 0.84 3.99
C SER A 3 17.19 1.04 3.95
N ASN A 4 16.45 0.23 4.70
CA ASN A 4 15.03 0.46 4.91
C ASN A 4 14.85 1.66 5.84
N LEU A 5 14.18 2.71 5.36
CA LEU A 5 13.90 3.91 6.16
C LEU A 5 12.67 3.69 7.08
N CYS A 6 11.67 2.98 6.57
CA CYS A 6 10.45 2.65 7.29
C CYS A 6 9.70 1.49 6.60
N THR A 7 8.76 0.92 7.32
CA THR A 7 7.79 -0.07 6.81
C THR A 7 6.40 0.55 6.78
N VAL A 8 5.66 0.41 5.67
CA VAL A 8 4.27 0.88 5.58
C VAL A 8 3.31 -0.29 5.79
N GLN A 9 2.41 -0.16 6.75
CA GLN A 9 1.35 -1.15 7.01
C GLN A 9 -0.02 -0.57 6.62
N ALA A 10 -0.81 -1.32 5.84
CA ALA A 10 -2.15 -0.94 5.44
C ALA A 10 -3.06 -2.16 5.31
N ASP A 11 -4.35 -2.01 5.65
CA ASP A 11 -5.38 -3.02 5.38
C ASP A 11 -5.90 -2.85 3.94
N THR A 12 -5.72 -3.88 3.11
CA THR A 12 -6.15 -3.88 1.70
C THR A 12 -7.52 -4.53 1.48
N SER A 13 -8.25 -4.89 2.53
CA SER A 13 -9.59 -5.50 2.46
C SER A 13 -10.63 -4.63 1.74
N ARG A 14 -10.46 -3.30 1.77
CA ARG A 14 -11.31 -2.40 0.98
C ARG A 14 -10.97 -2.46 -0.51
N VAL A 15 -9.67 -2.57 -0.84
CA VAL A 15 -9.21 -2.70 -2.23
C VAL A 15 -9.65 -4.03 -2.83
N SER A 16 -9.79 -5.11 -2.04
CA SER A 16 -10.23 -6.41 -2.56
C SER A 16 -11.66 -6.39 -3.13
N LYS A 17 -12.46 -5.38 -2.79
CA LYS A 17 -13.79 -5.18 -3.39
C LYS A 17 -13.74 -4.82 -4.87
N THR A 18 -12.60 -4.31 -5.34
CA THR A 18 -12.36 -3.96 -6.75
C THR A 18 -11.93 -5.16 -7.60
N LEU A 19 -11.77 -6.35 -6.99
CA LEU A 19 -11.31 -7.54 -7.69
C LEU A 19 -12.37 -8.05 -8.66
N SER A 20 -11.95 -8.20 -9.91
CA SER A 20 -12.69 -8.93 -10.93
C SER A 20 -11.85 -10.10 -11.43
N PRO A 21 -12.47 -11.26 -11.77
CA PRO A 21 -11.75 -12.36 -12.37
C PRO A 21 -11.12 -11.94 -13.69
N ARG A 22 -9.83 -12.25 -13.87
CA ARG A 22 -9.08 -12.00 -15.10
C ARG A 22 -8.62 -13.32 -15.70
N ARG A 23 -8.47 -13.36 -17.02
CA ARG A 23 -7.91 -14.52 -17.73
C ARG A 23 -6.47 -14.24 -18.13
N GLY A 24 -5.58 -15.09 -17.68
CA GLY A 24 -4.15 -15.06 -17.99
C GLY A 24 -3.81 -15.98 -19.15
N PHE A 25 -2.53 -16.33 -19.26
CA PHE A 25 -2.04 -17.26 -20.26
C PHE A 25 -2.79 -18.59 -20.18
N ALA A 26 -3.09 -19.18 -21.34
CA ALA A 26 -3.87 -20.42 -21.47
C ALA A 26 -5.27 -20.40 -20.81
N GLY A 27 -5.84 -19.21 -20.56
CA GLY A 27 -7.17 -19.07 -19.97
C GLY A 27 -7.23 -19.28 -18.45
N MET A 28 -6.08 -19.41 -17.78
CA MET A 28 -6.02 -19.55 -16.32
C MET A 28 -6.62 -18.31 -15.64
N GLN A 29 -7.52 -18.52 -14.69
CA GLN A 29 -8.14 -17.44 -13.93
C GLN A 29 -7.17 -16.90 -12.88
N PHE A 30 -7.07 -15.58 -12.78
CA PHE A 30 -6.30 -14.90 -11.73
C PHE A 30 -7.01 -13.62 -11.29
N TYR A 31 -6.56 -13.07 -10.16
CA TYR A 31 -7.06 -11.82 -9.59
C TYR A 31 -5.90 -10.85 -9.43
N ARG A 32 -6.15 -9.55 -9.65
CA ARG A 32 -5.13 -8.49 -9.44
C ARG A 32 -5.71 -7.42 -8.55
N GLN A 33 -5.13 -7.25 -7.36
CA GLN A 33 -5.39 -6.11 -6.50
C GLN A 33 -4.44 -4.98 -6.89
N GLN A 34 -4.96 -3.78 -7.16
CA GLN A 34 -4.17 -2.63 -7.59
C GLN A 34 -4.41 -1.45 -6.63
N PHE A 35 -3.33 -0.93 -6.07
CA PHE A 35 -3.33 0.22 -5.18
C PHE A 35 -2.00 0.96 -5.26
N SER A 36 -1.98 2.18 -4.74
CA SER A 36 -0.80 3.03 -4.61
C SER A 36 -0.53 3.30 -3.14
N ILE A 37 0.74 3.41 -2.77
CA ILE A 37 1.16 3.98 -1.50
C ILE A 37 1.39 5.48 -1.72
N VAL A 38 0.63 6.30 -1.01
CA VAL A 38 0.73 7.76 -1.04
C VAL A 38 1.53 8.20 0.16
N LEU A 39 2.78 8.58 -0.05
CA LEU A 39 3.62 9.18 0.98
C LEU A 39 3.37 10.68 1.01
N LYS A 40 3.07 11.20 2.20
CA LYS A 40 2.92 12.63 2.45
C LYS A 40 4.09 13.08 3.31
N PHE A 41 4.85 14.02 2.75
CA PHE A 41 5.97 14.64 3.45
C PHE A 41 5.47 15.97 4.03
N GLY A 42 5.32 16.00 5.36
CA GLY A 42 5.22 17.25 6.11
C GLY A 42 6.61 17.83 6.40
N LEU A 43 6.68 18.92 7.16
CA LEU A 43 7.95 19.52 7.56
C LEU A 43 8.81 18.54 8.38
N THR A 44 8.20 17.86 9.36
CA THR A 44 8.88 16.92 10.27
C THR A 44 8.26 15.54 10.31
N GLU A 45 7.13 15.34 9.63
CA GLU A 45 6.33 14.12 9.73
C GLU A 45 6.21 13.44 8.36
N LEU A 46 6.45 12.13 8.35
CA LEU A 46 6.17 11.25 7.22
C LEU A 46 4.89 10.49 7.51
N GLU A 47 3.86 10.73 6.70
CA GLU A 47 2.61 9.96 6.74
C GLU A 47 2.49 9.10 5.48
N ALA A 48 1.72 8.02 5.61
CA ALA A 48 1.37 7.16 4.49
C ALA A 48 -0.15 6.99 4.39
N GLN A 49 -0.65 6.84 3.17
CA GLN A 49 -2.01 6.41 2.88
C GLN A 49 -2.00 5.36 1.78
N ILE A 50 -3.04 4.54 1.72
CA ILE A 50 -3.31 3.69 0.57
C ILE A 50 -4.34 4.36 -0.34
N GLY A 51 -4.09 4.35 -1.64
CA GLY A 51 -5.00 4.88 -2.66
C GLY A 51 -5.40 3.81 -3.68
N TRP A 52 -6.66 3.79 -4.10
CA TRP A 52 -7.15 2.91 -5.16
C TRP A 52 -8.25 3.61 -5.96
N VAL A 53 -8.64 3.02 -7.09
CA VAL A 53 -9.80 3.48 -7.87
C VAL A 53 -10.92 2.49 -7.70
N GLU A 54 -12.09 2.98 -7.33
CA GLU A 54 -13.32 2.21 -7.19
C GLU A 54 -14.42 2.94 -7.94
N GLU A 55 -15.08 2.26 -8.87
CA GLU A 55 -16.16 2.84 -9.71
C GLU A 55 -15.77 4.11 -10.49
N GLY A 56 -14.48 4.26 -10.80
CA GLY A 56 -13.96 5.43 -11.53
C GLY A 56 -13.57 6.60 -10.63
N GLU A 57 -13.81 6.52 -9.32
CA GLU A 57 -13.44 7.53 -8.35
C GLU A 57 -12.20 7.11 -7.55
N GLU A 58 -11.37 8.09 -7.22
CA GLU A 58 -10.20 7.87 -6.41
C GLU A 58 -10.57 7.77 -4.92
N GLN A 59 -10.14 6.69 -4.30
CA GLN A 59 -10.38 6.40 -2.89
C GLN A 59 -9.07 6.51 -2.09
N ARG A 60 -9.22 6.72 -0.78
CA ARG A 60 -8.13 6.78 0.19
C ARG A 60 -8.46 5.93 1.42
N GLY A 61 -7.42 5.33 1.99
CA GLY A 61 -7.50 4.54 3.21
C GLY A 61 -6.32 4.79 4.12
N PRO A 62 -6.45 4.42 5.41
CA PRO A 62 -5.39 4.58 6.39
C PRO A 62 -4.20 3.67 6.04
N ALA A 63 -2.99 4.18 6.27
CA ALA A 63 -1.77 3.40 6.35
C ALA A 63 -0.91 3.96 7.49
N ALA A 64 -0.09 3.12 8.10
CA ALA A 64 0.81 3.50 9.19
C ALA A 64 2.27 3.36 8.73
N VAL A 65 3.09 4.34 9.08
CA VAL A 65 4.54 4.27 8.94
C VAL A 65 5.09 3.69 10.23
N VAL A 66 5.76 2.53 10.13
CA VAL A 66 6.39 1.82 11.23
C VAL A 66 7.90 1.99 11.08
N PHE A 67 8.53 2.64 12.06
CA PHE A 67 9.97 2.80 12.12
C PHE A 67 10.58 1.64 12.89
N ASP A 68 11.61 1.00 12.33
CA ASP A 68 12.40 0.03 13.08
C ASP A 68 13.14 0.78 14.20
N HIS A 69 12.93 0.38 15.45
CA HIS A 69 13.70 0.92 16.56
C HIS A 69 15.16 0.53 16.34
N VAL A 70 16.01 1.51 16.05
CA VAL A 70 17.45 1.31 16.12
C VAL A 70 17.75 1.04 17.60
N VAL A 71 17.90 -0.23 17.97
CA VAL A 71 18.53 -0.58 19.25
C VAL A 71 19.97 -0.13 19.10
N GLU A 72 20.34 1.00 19.70
CA GLU A 72 21.74 1.37 19.84
C GLU A 72 22.41 0.24 20.63
N ALA A 73 23.31 -0.49 19.97
CA ALA A 73 24.15 -1.46 20.64
C ALA A 73 25.09 -0.68 21.58
N VAL A 74 24.85 -0.82 22.89
CA VAL A 74 25.70 -0.34 23.99
C VAL A 74 26.99 -1.17 24.03
#